data_AF-A0A7C2G6C8-F1
#
_entry.id   AF-A0A7C2G6C8-F1
#
_cell.length_a   1.000
_cell.length_b   1.000
_cell.length_c   1.000
_cell.angle_alpha   90.00
_cell.angle_beta   90.00
_cell.angle_gamma   90.00
#
_symmetry.space_group_name_H-M   'P 1'
#
loop_
_entity.id
_entity.type
_entity.pdbx_description
1 polymer ?
#
loop_
_entity_poly.entity_id
_entity_poly.type
_entity_poly.pdbx_seq_one_letter_code
_entity_poly.pdbx_strand_id
1 'polypeptide(L)'
;MAYRSDLGLLLVRVLAGGMLAAFHGWGKVKSAYALLVHDQEWRFVHTVASLGFPLPTVFAIAAAIAEFFGGLFLAVGFLTRLAASAIAITMLVAVYRHLTTDWRFELAALYLVIALLFLLGDPGRWALDARLRFRWR
;
A
#
# COMPACT_ATOMS: atom_id res chain seq x y z
N MET A 1 -4.93 24.69 17.63
CA MET A 1 -4.18 24.33 16.39
C MET A 1 -4.16 22.83 16.10
N ALA A 2 -4.10 21.94 17.10
CA ALA A 2 -4.11 20.48 16.89
C ALA A 2 -5.31 19.92 16.10
N TYR A 3 -6.48 20.59 16.11
CA TYR A 3 -7.67 20.03 15.46
C TYR A 3 -7.56 19.92 13.93
N ARG A 4 -7.08 20.97 13.29
CA ARG A 4 -7.00 21.06 11.81
C ARG A 4 -5.98 20.09 11.24
N SER A 5 -4.84 19.91 11.92
CA SER A 5 -3.78 18.99 11.52
C SER A 5 -4.26 17.54 11.47
N ASP A 6 -5.01 17.09 12.48
CA ASP A 6 -5.54 15.72 12.50
C ASP A 6 -6.66 15.46 11.50
N LEU A 7 -7.45 16.49 11.14
CA LEU A 7 -8.44 16.35 10.06
C LEU A 7 -7.73 16.16 8.71
N GLY A 8 -6.64 16.90 8.47
CA GLY A 8 -5.79 16.72 7.30
C GLY A 8 -5.20 15.30 7.23
N LEU A 9 -4.62 14.82 8.34
CA LEU A 9 -4.11 13.44 8.42
C LEU A 9 -5.21 12.41 8.17
N LEU A 10 -6.40 12.58 8.77
CA LEU A 10 -7.54 11.69 8.53
C LEU A 10 -7.92 11.64 7.04
N LEU A 11 -8.06 12.80 6.39
CA LEU A 11 -8.43 12.89 4.99
C LEU A 11 -7.40 12.20 4.08
N VAL A 12 -6.12 12.54 4.24
CA VAL A 12 -5.04 11.91 3.45
C VAL A 12 -5.03 10.41 3.67
N ARG A 13 -5.15 9.97 4.93
CA ARG A 13 -5.11 8.55 5.27
C ARG A 13 -6.27 7.77 4.66
N VAL A 14 -7.50 8.22 4.87
CA VAL A 14 -8.71 7.55 4.37
C VAL A 14 -8.73 7.53 2.85
N LEU A 15 -8.44 8.66 2.21
CA LEU A 15 -8.49 8.77 0.75
C LEU A 15 -7.35 7.98 0.11
N ALA A 16 -6.10 8.17 0.53
CA ALA A 16 -4.97 7.46 -0.06
C ALA A 16 -5.05 5.95 0.23
N GLY A 17 -5.28 5.55 1.48
CA GLY A 17 -5.42 4.14 1.84
C GLY A 17 -6.59 3.48 1.12
N GLY A 18 -7.75 4.14 1.09
CA GLY A 18 -8.95 3.65 0.41
C GLY A 18 -8.79 3.55 -1.10
N MET A 19 -8.20 4.56 -1.74
CA MET A 19 -7.91 4.54 -3.18
C MET A 19 -6.88 3.48 -3.54
N LEU A 20 -5.81 3.33 -2.75
CA LEU A 20 -4.82 2.28 -2.95
C LEU A 20 -5.47 0.89 -2.89
N ALA A 21 -6.28 0.64 -1.85
CA ALA A 21 -6.99 -0.61 -1.71
C ALA A 21 -7.97 -0.87 -2.85
N ALA A 22 -8.79 0.12 -3.22
CA ALA A 22 -9.84 -0.05 -4.22
C ALA A 22 -9.29 -0.17 -5.66
N PHE A 23 -8.36 0.70 -6.04
CA PHE A 23 -7.92 0.83 -7.43
C PHE A 23 -6.66 0.05 -7.76
N HIS A 24 -5.81 -0.24 -6.77
CA HIS A 24 -4.54 -0.97 -6.99
C HIS A 24 -4.52 -2.34 -6.32
N GLY A 25 -5.10 -2.47 -5.11
CA GLY A 25 -5.13 -3.73 -4.36
C GLY A 25 -6.22 -4.71 -4.79
N TRP A 26 -7.47 -4.26 -4.92
CA TRP A 26 -8.62 -5.16 -5.08
C TRP A 26 -8.55 -6.04 -6.33
N GLY A 27 -8.19 -5.45 -7.47
CA GLY A 27 -7.99 -6.20 -8.72
C GLY A 27 -6.89 -7.26 -8.59
N LYS A 28 -5.81 -6.95 -7.87
CA LYS A 28 -4.70 -7.88 -7.62
C LYS A 28 -5.10 -9.01 -6.68
N VAL A 29 -5.86 -8.73 -5.62
CA VAL A 29 -6.37 -9.79 -4.71
C VAL A 29 -7.29 -10.75 -5.46
N LYS A 30 -8.19 -10.25 -6.30
CA LYS A 30 -9.04 -11.12 -7.15
C LYS A 30 -8.20 -11.98 -8.10
N SER A 31 -7.15 -11.40 -8.69
CA SER A 31 -6.26 -12.14 -9.59
C SER A 31 -5.42 -13.17 -8.83
N ALA A 32 -4.96 -12.85 -7.62
CA ALA A 32 -4.27 -13.80 -6.75
C ALA A 32 -5.18 -14.95 -6.33
N TYR A 33 -6.45 -14.68 -5.99
CA TYR A 33 -7.44 -15.72 -5.72
C TYR A 33 -7.66 -16.62 -6.95
N ALA A 34 -7.85 -16.03 -8.14
CA ALA A 34 -8.03 -16.78 -9.37
C ALA A 34 -6.80 -17.66 -9.71
N LEU A 35 -5.59 -17.15 -9.48
CA LEU A 35 -4.37 -17.93 -9.61
C LEU A 35 -4.33 -19.12 -8.64
N LEU A 36 -4.61 -18.89 -7.35
CA LEU A 36 -4.47 -19.92 -6.31
C LEU A 36 -5.57 -21.00 -6.36
N VAL A 37 -6.78 -20.64 -6.78
CA VAL A 37 -7.96 -21.53 -6.70
C VAL A 37 -8.34 -22.09 -8.07
N HIS A 38 -8.09 -21.34 -9.14
CA HIS A 38 -8.53 -21.71 -10.49
C HIS A 38 -7.37 -21.90 -11.47
N ASP A 39 -6.13 -21.87 -10.98
CA ASP A 39 -4.89 -21.96 -11.79
C ASP A 39 -4.88 -20.97 -12.97
N GLN A 40 -5.52 -19.80 -12.78
CA GLN A 40 -5.62 -18.80 -13.83
C GLN A 40 -4.33 -17.98 -13.94
N GLU A 41 -3.89 -17.77 -15.17
CA GLU A 41 -2.71 -16.95 -15.44
C GLU A 41 -2.92 -15.50 -14.95
N TRP A 42 -1.92 -14.99 -14.23
CA TRP A 42 -1.91 -13.61 -13.75
C TRP A 42 -0.71 -12.85 -14.29
N ARG A 43 -0.94 -11.97 -15.27
CA ARG A 43 0.11 -11.18 -15.96
C ARG A 43 1.05 -10.39 -15.03
N PHE A 44 0.58 -10.02 -13.85
CA PHE A 44 1.42 -9.33 -12.87
C PHE A 44 2.58 -10.21 -12.38
N VAL A 45 2.40 -11.54 -12.31
CA VAL A 45 3.48 -12.48 -11.97
C VAL A 45 4.62 -12.36 -12.98
N HIS A 46 4.32 -12.27 -14.28
CA HIS A 46 5.33 -12.04 -15.32
C HIS A 46 6.02 -10.68 -15.18
N THR A 47 5.28 -9.66 -14.76
CA THR A 47 5.85 -8.32 -14.48
C THR A 47 6.81 -8.37 -13.30
N VAL A 48 6.47 -9.12 -12.25
CA VAL A 48 7.35 -9.32 -11.09
C VAL A 48 8.57 -10.18 -11.48
N ALA A 49 8.39 -11.17 -12.35
CA ALA A 49 9.49 -11.99 -12.88
C ALA A 49 10.48 -11.15 -13.71
N SER A 50 9.99 -10.24 -14.56
CA SER A 50 10.84 -9.37 -15.37
C SER A 50 11.64 -8.37 -14.55
N LEU A 51 11.25 -8.12 -13.30
CA LEU A 51 12.00 -7.31 -12.34
C LEU A 51 13.12 -8.10 -11.62
N GLY A 52 13.26 -9.40 -11.90
CA GLY A 52 14.33 -10.25 -11.35
C GLY A 52 14.03 -10.83 -9.96
N PHE A 53 12.78 -10.83 -9.50
CA PHE A 53 12.43 -11.44 -8.22
C PHE A 53 12.58 -12.98 -8.28
N PRO A 54 13.18 -13.61 -7.25
CA PRO A 54 13.47 -15.06 -7.28
C PRO A 54 12.22 -15.94 -7.17
N LEU A 55 11.13 -15.42 -6.57
CA LEU A 55 9.86 -16.12 -6.42
C LEU A 55 8.69 -15.23 -6.91
N PRO A 56 8.53 -15.03 -8.23
CA PRO A 56 7.64 -14.00 -8.77
C PRO A 56 6.20 -14.12 -8.30
N THR A 57 5.68 -15.34 -8.22
CA THR A 57 4.32 -15.60 -7.73
C THR A 57 4.14 -15.18 -6.27
N VAL A 58 5.10 -15.51 -5.40
CA VAL A 58 5.05 -15.15 -3.98
C VAL A 58 5.09 -13.63 -3.81
N PHE A 59 6.01 -12.96 -4.51
CA PHE A 59 6.13 -11.50 -4.45
C PHE A 59 4.92 -10.78 -5.06
N ALA A 60 4.31 -11.33 -6.11
CA ALA A 60 3.07 -10.80 -6.68
C ALA A 60 1.91 -10.87 -5.68
N ILE A 61 1.72 -12.01 -5.01
CA ILE A 61 0.70 -12.18 -3.97
C ILE A 61 0.98 -11.27 -2.77
N ALA A 62 2.24 -11.18 -2.33
CA ALA A 62 2.64 -10.30 -1.24
C ALA A 62 2.33 -8.82 -1.56
N ALA A 63 2.60 -8.38 -2.79
CA ALA A 63 2.25 -7.04 -3.24
C ALA A 63 0.73 -6.81 -3.28
N ALA A 64 -0.06 -7.80 -3.72
CA ALA A 64 -1.52 -7.70 -3.69
C ALA A 64 -2.08 -7.52 -2.27
N ILE A 65 -1.56 -8.31 -1.33
CA ILE A 65 -1.94 -8.24 0.09
C ILE A 65 -1.52 -6.89 0.68
N ALA A 66 -0.29 -6.44 0.42
CA ALA A 66 0.23 -5.18 0.93
C ALA A 66 -0.55 -3.97 0.39
N GLU A 67 -0.88 -3.94 -0.90
CA GLU A 67 -1.65 -2.83 -1.49
C GLU A 67 -3.10 -2.82 -1.02
N PHE A 68 -3.74 -3.99 -0.91
CA PHE A 68 -5.14 -4.07 -0.49
C PHE A 68 -5.32 -3.91 1.02
N PHE A 69 -4.75 -4.82 1.81
CA PHE A 69 -4.91 -4.79 3.26
C PHE A 69 -4.09 -3.67 3.89
N GLY A 70 -2.90 -3.37 3.37
CA GLY A 70 -2.14 -2.19 3.81
C GLY A 70 -2.91 -0.91 3.53
N GLY A 71 -3.53 -0.77 2.35
CA GLY A 71 -4.39 0.38 2.04
C GLY A 71 -5.58 0.49 2.99
N LEU A 72 -6.27 -0.61 3.27
CA LEU A 72 -7.42 -0.63 4.20
C LEU A 72 -7.02 -0.30 5.64
N PHE A 73 -5.93 -0.91 6.12
CA PHE A 73 -5.39 -0.69 7.45
C PHE A 73 -4.89 0.73 7.62
N LEU A 74 -4.21 1.27 6.59
CA LEU A 74 -3.85 2.67 6.56
C LEU A 74 -5.12 3.52 6.66
N ALA A 75 -6.12 3.34 5.81
CA ALA A 75 -7.35 4.16 5.79
C ALA A 75 -8.03 4.25 7.17
N VAL A 76 -8.24 3.10 7.83
CA VAL A 76 -8.84 3.03 9.17
C VAL A 76 -7.89 3.54 10.27
N GLY A 77 -6.58 3.54 10.00
CA GLY A 77 -5.53 3.90 10.95
C GLY A 77 -5.29 2.79 11.97
N PHE A 78 -5.26 1.54 11.51
CA PHE A 78 -4.98 0.35 12.31
C PHE A 78 -3.62 -0.23 11.91
N LEU A 79 -2.73 -0.50 12.88
CA LEU A 79 -1.35 -0.92 12.64
C LEU A 79 -0.66 0.01 11.61
N THR A 80 -0.88 1.32 11.75
CA THR A 80 -0.66 2.33 10.70
C THR A 80 0.78 2.30 10.20
N ARG A 81 1.76 2.17 11.08
CA ARG A 81 3.18 2.12 10.70
C ARG A 81 3.54 0.84 9.96
N LEU A 82 2.98 -0.30 10.37
CA LEU A 82 3.19 -1.57 9.67
C LEU A 82 2.54 -1.53 8.27
N ALA A 83 1.29 -1.07 8.18
CA ALA A 83 0.59 -0.89 6.91
C ALA A 83 1.36 0.07 5.98
N ALA A 84 1.79 1.22 6.51
CA ALA A 84 2.59 2.20 5.77
C ALA A 84 3.94 1.62 5.31
N SER A 85 4.61 0.80 6.13
CA SER A 85 5.87 0.15 5.74
C SER A 85 5.68 -0.82 4.56
N ALA A 86 4.61 -1.63 4.58
CA ALA A 86 4.28 -2.55 3.50
C ALA A 86 3.95 -1.80 2.21
N ILE A 87 3.14 -0.73 2.30
CA ILE A 87 2.85 0.15 1.17
C ILE A 87 4.14 0.76 0.63
N ALA A 88 4.99 1.34 1.48
CA ALA A 88 6.23 1.99 1.06
C ALA A 88 7.13 1.03 0.26
N ILE A 89 7.28 -0.23 0.70
CA ILE A 89 8.05 -1.24 -0.02
C ILE A 89 7.44 -1.49 -1.41
N THR A 90 6.13 -1.72 -1.51
CA THR A 90 5.48 -1.95 -2.81
C THR A 90 5.58 -0.76 -3.74
N MET A 91 5.42 0.46 -3.21
CA MET A 91 5.51 1.69 -4.00
C MET A 91 6.94 1.99 -4.44
N LEU A 92 7.96 1.63 -3.66
CA LEU A 92 9.36 1.74 -4.07
C LEU A 92 9.65 0.84 -5.28
N VAL A 93 9.17 -0.41 -5.26
CA VAL A 93 9.28 -1.34 -6.39
C VAL A 93 8.50 -0.81 -7.61
N ALA A 94 7.30 -0.28 -7.39
CA ALA A 94 6.49 0.31 -8.46
C ALA A 94 7.17 1.53 -9.10
N VAL A 95 7.74 2.43 -8.29
CA VAL A 95 8.53 3.58 -8.76
C VAL A 95 9.72 3.11 -9.59
N TYR A 96 10.50 2.15 -9.08
CA TYR A 96 11.63 1.58 -9.82
C TYR A 96 11.19 1.03 -11.18
N ARG A 97 10.14 0.20 -11.19
CA ARG A 97 9.57 -0.36 -12.41
C ARG A 97 9.20 0.74 -13.40
N HIS A 98 8.42 1.73 -12.99
CA HIS A 98 8.01 2.83 -13.87
C HIS A 98 9.17 3.67 -14.40
N LEU A 99 10.18 3.98 -13.57
CA LEU A 99 11.39 4.69 -14.00
C LEU A 99 12.17 3.93 -15.09
N THR A 100 12.13 2.60 -15.04
CA THR A 100 12.84 1.75 -16.04
C THR A 100 12.01 1.41 -17.27
N THR A 101 10.68 1.64 -17.27
CA THR A 101 9.80 1.22 -18.36
C THR A 101 9.12 2.34 -19.12
N ASP A 102 8.39 3.23 -18.43
CA ASP A 102 7.41 4.13 -19.07
C ASP A 102 7.41 5.55 -18.50
N TRP A 103 8.25 5.82 -17.50
CA TRP A 103 8.34 7.11 -16.79
C TRP A 103 7.06 7.58 -16.10
N ARG A 104 6.05 6.71 -15.92
CA ARG A 104 4.77 7.05 -15.27
C ARG A 104 4.81 6.82 -13.75
N PHE A 105 5.93 7.19 -13.12
CA PHE A 105 6.22 6.88 -11.72
C PHE A 105 5.52 7.80 -10.72
N GLU A 106 4.99 8.94 -11.16
CA GLU A 106 4.47 10.03 -10.32
C GLU A 106 3.40 9.55 -9.31
N LEU A 107 2.46 8.72 -9.75
CA LEU A 107 1.41 8.19 -8.87
C LEU A 107 1.97 7.25 -7.80
N ALA A 108 2.89 6.35 -8.20
CA ALA A 108 3.56 5.46 -7.25
C ALA A 108 4.42 6.24 -6.25
N ALA A 109 5.11 7.30 -6.72
CA ALA A 109 5.89 8.19 -5.87
C ALA A 109 5.00 8.97 -4.89
N LEU A 110 3.82 9.42 -5.32
CA LEU A 110 2.86 10.08 -4.45
C LEU A 110 2.39 9.15 -3.32
N TYR A 111 2.01 7.91 -3.64
CA TYR A 111 1.67 6.91 -2.62
C TYR A 111 2.86 6.58 -1.71
N LEU A 112 4.08 6.54 -2.25
CA LEU A 112 5.30 6.35 -1.45
C LEU A 112 5.49 7.49 -0.44
N VAL A 113 5.36 8.75 -0.87
CA VAL A 113 5.49 9.91 0.03
C VAL A 113 4.42 9.88 1.11
N ILE A 114 3.17 9.54 0.76
CA ILE A 114 2.08 9.40 1.74
C ILE A 114 2.36 8.25 2.72
N ALA A 115 2.87 7.12 2.24
CA ALA A 115 3.27 6.02 3.10
C ALA A 115 4.40 6.45 4.06
N LEU A 116 5.40 7.19 3.58
CA LEU A 116 6.48 7.71 4.42
C LEU A 116 5.97 8.71 5.47
N LEU A 117 4.99 9.56 5.12
CA LEU A 117 4.32 10.47 6.06
C LEU A 117 3.75 9.70 7.26
N PHE A 118 3.08 8.57 7.03
CA PHE A 118 2.47 7.76 8.10
C PHE A 118 3.41 6.74 8.74
N LEU A 119 4.50 6.38 8.07
CA LEU A 119 5.55 5.51 8.62
C LEU A 119 6.42 6.27 9.63
N LEU A 120 6.74 7.52 9.32
CA LEU A 120 7.64 8.39 10.10
C LEU A 120 6.89 9.34 11.03
N GLY A 121 5.66 9.74 10.65
CA GLY A 121 4.83 10.68 11.40
C GLY A 121 3.80 10.01 12.31
N ASP A 122 2.93 10.85 12.88
CA ASP A 122 1.81 10.41 13.73
C ASP A 122 0.63 9.96 12.85
N PRO A 123 -0.04 8.83 13.16
CA PRO A 123 -1.24 8.41 12.45
C PRO A 123 -2.42 9.38 12.62
N GLY A 124 -2.38 10.29 13.60
CA GLY A 124 -3.40 11.28 13.91
C GLY A 124 -4.47 10.76 14.88
N ARG A 125 -5.10 11.67 15.64
CA ARG A 125 -6.02 11.27 16.75
C ARG A 125 -7.23 10.44 16.34
N TRP A 126 -7.62 10.48 15.07
CA TRP A 126 -8.75 9.73 14.51
C TRP A 126 -8.32 8.34 14.00
N ALA A 127 -7.05 7.96 14.16
CA ALA A 127 -6.59 6.60 13.92
C ALA A 127 -7.17 5.63 14.94
N LEU A 128 -7.44 4.40 14.52
CA LEU A 128 -7.78 3.33 15.45
C LEU A 128 -6.62 3.05 16.42
N ASP A 129 -5.36 3.19 15.97
CA ASP A 129 -4.16 3.09 16.80
C ASP A 129 -4.19 4.07 17.98
N ALA A 130 -4.61 5.31 17.75
CA ALA A 130 -4.73 6.33 18.79
C ALA A 130 -5.79 5.95 19.84
N ARG A 131 -6.91 5.35 19.40
CA ARG A 131 -7.99 4.88 20.30
C ARG A 131 -7.58 3.64 21.09
N LEU A 132 -6.88 2.70 20.45
CA LEU A 132 -6.40 1.46 21.07
C LEU A 132 -5.12 1.65 21.89
N ARG A 133 -4.61 2.89 22.00
CA ARG A 133 -3.33 3.23 22.65
C ARG A 133 -2.14 2.45 22.06
N PHE A 134 -2.23 2.04 20.79
CA PHE A 134 -1.10 1.56 20.01
C PHE A 134 -0.19 2.75 19.73
N ARG A 135 0.71 3.03 20.66
CA ARG A 135 1.72 4.08 20.55
C ARG A 135 3.02 3.43 20.14
N TRP A 136 3.30 3.50 18.85
CA TRP A 136 4.61 3.17 18.31
C TRP A 136 5.58 4.29 18.73
N ARG A 137 6.24 4.10 19.89
CA ARG A 137 7.30 5.01 20.37
C ARG A 137 8.55 4.87 19.52
#